data_AF-A0A5C7EKP6-F1
#
_entry.id   AF-A0A5C7EKP6-F1
#
_cell.length_a   1.000
_cell.length_b   1.000
_cell.length_c   1.000
_cell.angle_alpha   90.00
_cell.angle_beta   90.00
_cell.angle_gamma   90.00
#
_symmetry.space_group_name_H-M   'P 1'
#
loop_
_entity.id
_entity.type
_entity.pdbx_description
1 polymer ?
#
loop_
_entity_poly.entity_id
_entity_poly.type
_entity_poly.pdbx_seq_one_letter_code
_entity_poly.pdbx_strand_id
1 'polypeptide(L)'
;MFVTQTKEIIFLLSFVFLDRKMPTRIYSIFCLEGEMDDVVERASGVMERFDYSTLAPEVRERVVDAYYRIRACLKRTSEDVVTIGRLLLQVKEILGDRLDGWAQIEFGLSVSTVRRFMLAAKKAEVIPEIESLPPKVLYLLSEPSVPDALVQEVIEKSKAGQRVTAKEVEAAVRQARAAEERARQLEADLDAALTEATDLRHRLAEAERELTGLEKRAREEAERADAAARQLARTAEELREVEKAYQDTLRELESVRANPPRQVIEKSSLEEKRRELERHIADLQRKAEAEQARLEDLRRRAMQALSDQHLAAVAADQLKRLESDLVAIRAMVDAHAGIADTLAASPADLRSHAVTLAARVRQTAGAVERLAQILESIK
;
A
#
# COMPACT_ATOMS: atom_id res chain seq x y z
N MET A 1 -19.20 62.34 5.56
CA MET A 1 -19.92 62.35 6.86
C MET A 1 -21.26 63.01 6.57
N PHE A 2 -22.36 62.23 6.62
CA PHE A 2 -23.81 62.54 6.59
C PHE A 2 -24.29 63.84 5.88
N VAL A 3 -25.31 63.79 5.02
CA VAL A 3 -26.71 63.89 5.45
C VAL A 3 -27.66 63.64 4.25
N THR A 4 -28.52 62.62 4.41
CA THR A 4 -29.94 62.43 4.01
C THR A 4 -30.49 62.89 2.65
N GLN A 5 -31.20 61.97 1.98
CA GLN A 5 -32.56 62.28 1.50
C GLN A 5 -33.47 61.03 1.49
N THR A 6 -34.51 61.10 2.31
CA THR A 6 -35.66 60.20 2.46
C THR A 6 -36.84 60.68 1.60
N LYS A 7 -37.66 59.74 1.10
CA LYS A 7 -39.15 59.73 0.93
C LYS A 7 -39.51 58.70 -0.17
N GLU A 8 -39.90 57.47 0.15
CA GLU A 8 -41.21 56.99 0.63
C GLU A 8 -42.44 57.22 -0.30
N ILE A 9 -43.03 56.07 -0.65
CA ILE A 9 -44.48 55.75 -0.68
C ILE A 9 -45.32 56.34 -1.82
N ILE A 10 -45.62 55.49 -2.81
CA ILE A 10 -47.01 55.23 -3.26
C ILE A 10 -47.16 53.71 -3.44
N PHE A 11 -47.88 53.10 -2.49
CA PHE A 11 -48.38 51.74 -2.48
C PHE A 11 -49.89 51.81 -2.81
N LEU A 12 -50.45 50.75 -3.42
CA LEU A 12 -51.90 50.42 -3.57
C LEU A 12 -52.66 51.21 -4.67
N LEU A 13 -53.50 50.66 -5.54
CA LEU A 13 -54.25 49.40 -5.67
C LEU A 13 -54.36 49.08 -7.18
N SER A 14 -54.09 47.86 -7.65
CA SER A 14 -55.03 46.72 -7.75
C SER A 14 -56.34 47.00 -8.52
N PHE A 15 -56.57 46.11 -9.51
CA PHE A 15 -57.84 45.47 -9.88
C PHE A 15 -58.60 45.93 -11.16
N VAL A 16 -58.64 44.98 -12.12
CA VAL A 16 -59.68 44.64 -13.13
C VAL A 16 -59.96 45.62 -14.28
N PHE A 17 -59.66 45.24 -15.52
CA PHE A 17 -60.66 44.63 -16.42
C PHE A 17 -60.07 44.13 -17.75
N LEU A 18 -60.61 43.00 -18.15
CA LEU A 18 -60.36 42.21 -19.34
C LEU A 18 -60.89 42.91 -20.61
N ASP A 19 -60.26 42.56 -21.74
CA ASP A 19 -60.86 42.43 -23.07
C ASP A 19 -61.10 43.70 -23.91
N ARG A 20 -60.23 43.93 -24.92
CA ARG A 20 -60.60 43.92 -26.36
C ARG A 20 -59.51 44.50 -27.29
N LYS A 21 -59.32 43.76 -28.41
CA LYS A 21 -58.90 44.18 -29.77
C LYS A 21 -57.43 44.57 -30.04
N MET A 22 -56.85 43.84 -31.01
CA MET A 22 -55.58 44.09 -31.71
C MET A 22 -55.48 45.50 -32.33
N PRO A 23 -54.27 45.97 -32.72
CA PRO A 23 -53.82 45.72 -34.10
C PRO A 23 -52.30 45.46 -34.30
N THR A 24 -52.03 44.84 -35.44
CA THR A 24 -50.81 44.68 -36.27
C THR A 24 -49.60 45.62 -36.12
N ARG A 25 -48.41 45.02 -36.43
CA ARG A 25 -47.08 45.58 -36.82
C ARG A 25 -46.26 46.17 -35.66
N ILE A 26 -44.99 45.77 -35.45
CA ILE A 26 -43.81 46.22 -36.20
C ILE A 26 -42.71 45.14 -36.16
N TYR A 27 -42.15 44.81 -37.33
CA TYR A 27 -40.86 44.14 -37.47
C TYR A 27 -39.77 45.10 -36.98
N SER A 28 -39.14 44.79 -35.85
CA SER A 28 -37.88 45.44 -35.43
C SER A 28 -36.72 44.63 -35.99
N ILE A 29 -36.45 44.81 -37.28
CA ILE A 29 -35.14 44.60 -37.88
C ILE A 29 -34.30 45.79 -37.39
N PHE A 30 -33.47 45.60 -36.36
CA PHE A 30 -32.28 46.40 -36.10
C PHE A 30 -31.45 45.72 -35.00
N CYS A 31 -30.12 45.68 -35.20
CA CYS A 31 -29.07 45.13 -34.35
C CYS A 31 -28.60 43.70 -34.65
N LEU A 32 -28.10 43.40 -35.85
CA LEU A 32 -27.14 42.29 -36.10
C LEU A 32 -26.20 42.54 -37.31
N GLU A 33 -25.73 43.77 -37.54
CA GLU A 33 -24.72 44.04 -38.60
C GLU A 33 -23.27 44.03 -38.09
N GLY A 34 -23.03 43.70 -36.82
CA GLY A 34 -21.69 43.71 -36.21
C GLY A 34 -21.10 42.36 -35.81
N GLU A 35 -21.85 41.26 -35.90
CA GLU A 35 -21.44 39.92 -35.38
C GLU A 35 -21.18 38.88 -36.47
N MET A 36 -21.22 39.26 -37.76
CA MET A 36 -21.15 38.30 -38.85
C MET A 36 -19.72 37.93 -39.29
N ASP A 37 -18.71 38.72 -38.92
CA ASP A 37 -17.31 38.50 -39.35
C ASP A 37 -16.40 37.81 -38.31
N ASP A 38 -16.82 37.70 -37.04
CA ASP A 38 -15.93 37.22 -35.95
C ASP A 38 -16.05 35.71 -35.66
N VAL A 39 -16.77 34.95 -36.50
CA VAL A 39 -16.99 33.49 -36.31
C VAL A 39 -15.99 32.63 -37.11
N VAL A 40 -15.16 33.25 -37.96
CA VAL A 40 -14.29 32.52 -38.91
C VAL A 40 -12.92 32.14 -38.33
N GLU A 41 -12.43 32.79 -37.27
CA GLU A 41 -11.03 32.59 -36.87
C GLU A 41 -10.86 32.43 -35.35
N ARG A 42 -10.72 31.16 -34.88
CA ARG A 42 -9.84 30.76 -33.77
C ARG A 42 -9.87 29.24 -33.49
N ALA A 43 -8.66 28.67 -33.59
CA ALA A 43 -8.12 27.45 -32.98
C ALA A 43 -8.53 26.04 -33.50
N SER A 44 -7.69 25.54 -34.43
CA SER A 44 -6.97 24.25 -34.40
C SER A 44 -7.61 23.06 -33.67
N GLY A 45 -8.49 22.38 -34.39
CA GLY A 45 -8.82 20.97 -34.25
C GLY A 45 -9.54 20.61 -35.54
N VAL A 46 -8.82 20.01 -36.50
CA VAL A 46 -9.34 19.82 -37.86
C VAL A 46 -10.58 18.92 -37.81
N MET A 47 -11.75 19.53 -37.94
CA MET A 47 -13.00 18.87 -38.28
C MET A 47 -13.71 19.72 -39.33
N GLU A 48 -14.17 19.04 -40.37
CA GLU A 48 -14.91 19.59 -41.50
C GLU A 48 -16.13 20.38 -41.00
N ARG A 49 -16.00 21.70 -40.94
CA ARG A 49 -17.16 22.58 -40.87
C ARG A 49 -17.87 22.49 -42.22
N PHE A 50 -19.19 22.46 -42.22
CA PHE A 50 -19.96 22.54 -43.45
C PHE A 50 -19.58 23.84 -44.17
N ASP A 51 -19.04 23.73 -45.38
CA ASP A 51 -18.61 24.89 -46.14
C ASP A 51 -19.83 25.58 -46.76
N TYR A 52 -20.37 26.55 -46.02
CA TYR A 52 -21.49 27.39 -46.43
C TYR A 52 -21.18 28.22 -47.68
N SER A 53 -19.91 28.38 -48.06
CA SER A 53 -19.51 29.13 -49.27
C SER A 53 -19.98 28.44 -50.55
N THR A 54 -20.20 27.11 -50.51
CA THR A 54 -20.68 26.30 -51.62
C THR A 54 -22.17 26.48 -51.93
N LEU A 55 -22.92 27.14 -51.04
CA LEU A 55 -24.34 27.42 -51.22
C LEU A 55 -24.57 28.77 -51.91
N ALA A 56 -25.60 28.84 -52.75
CA ALA A 56 -26.11 30.09 -53.31
C ALA A 56 -26.47 31.08 -52.17
N PRO A 57 -26.26 32.41 -52.34
CA PRO A 57 -26.43 33.39 -51.26
C PRO A 57 -27.78 33.31 -50.54
N GLU A 58 -28.87 33.15 -51.29
CA GLU A 58 -30.24 33.09 -50.76
C GLU A 58 -30.50 31.78 -49.99
N VAL A 59 -29.82 30.70 -50.37
CA VAL A 59 -29.89 29.41 -49.67
C VAL A 59 -29.04 29.46 -48.40
N ARG A 60 -27.87 30.10 -48.47
CA ARG A 60 -26.95 30.26 -47.33
C ARG A 60 -27.63 30.98 -46.17
N GLU A 61 -28.25 32.14 -46.44
CA GLU A 61 -28.93 32.91 -45.39
C GLU A 61 -30.02 32.09 -44.69
N ARG A 62 -30.85 31.37 -45.45
CA ARG A 62 -31.91 30.51 -44.90
C ARG A 62 -31.38 29.35 -44.06
N VAL A 63 -30.28 28.73 -44.49
CA VAL A 63 -29.66 27.62 -43.75
C VAL A 63 -29.01 28.14 -42.47
N VAL A 64 -28.41 29.33 -42.49
CA VAL A 64 -27.82 29.97 -41.30
C VAL A 64 -28.90 30.36 -40.29
N ASP A 65 -30.02 30.97 -40.72
CA ASP A 65 -31.17 31.24 -39.84
C ASP A 65 -31.72 29.95 -39.22
N ALA A 66 -31.94 28.92 -40.05
CA ALA A 66 -32.41 27.62 -39.59
C ALA A 66 -31.43 27.00 -38.57
N TYR A 67 -30.12 27.11 -38.79
CA TYR A 67 -29.09 26.64 -37.87
C TYR A 67 -29.22 27.29 -36.49
N TYR A 68 -29.35 28.63 -36.41
CA TYR A 68 -29.48 29.32 -35.13
C TYR A 68 -30.79 28.95 -34.41
N ARG A 69 -31.90 28.83 -35.15
CA ARG A 69 -33.19 28.40 -34.59
C ARG A 69 -33.15 26.97 -34.06
N ILE A 70 -32.51 26.05 -34.79
CA ILE A 70 -32.30 24.67 -34.35
C ILE A 70 -31.42 24.65 -33.09
N ARG A 71 -30.33 25.43 -33.06
CA ARG A 71 -29.43 25.53 -31.89
C ARG A 71 -30.17 26.02 -30.65
N ALA A 72 -31.02 27.04 -30.78
CA ALA A 72 -31.84 27.55 -29.70
C ALA A 72 -32.83 26.49 -29.17
N CYS A 73 -33.48 25.74 -30.07
CA CYS A 73 -34.38 24.65 -29.69
C CYS A 73 -33.64 23.53 -28.93
N LEU A 74 -32.44 23.18 -29.39
CA LEU A 74 -31.60 22.17 -28.71
C LEU A 74 -31.20 22.60 -27.30
N LYS A 75 -30.83 23.88 -27.12
CA LYS A 75 -30.52 24.44 -25.79
C LYS A 75 -31.73 24.36 -24.86
N ARG A 76 -32.89 24.84 -25.32
CA ARG A 76 -34.14 24.79 -24.53
C ARG A 76 -34.52 23.36 -24.15
N THR A 77 -34.26 22.38 -25.04
CA THR A 77 -34.52 20.97 -24.75
C THR A 77 -33.72 20.49 -23.51
N SER A 78 -32.48 20.94 -23.34
CA SER A 78 -31.68 20.60 -22.15
C SER A 78 -32.21 21.25 -20.88
N GLU A 79 -32.61 22.51 -20.95
CA GLU A 79 -33.25 23.24 -19.85
C GLU A 79 -34.59 22.59 -19.45
N ASP A 80 -35.38 22.14 -20.44
CA ASP A 80 -36.63 21.41 -20.25
C ASP A 80 -36.38 20.06 -19.57
N VAL A 81 -35.34 19.32 -19.95
CA VAL A 81 -34.94 18.06 -19.30
C VAL A 81 -34.68 18.26 -17.80
N VAL A 82 -33.96 19.31 -17.44
CA VAL A 82 -33.66 19.65 -16.04
C VAL A 82 -34.93 20.06 -15.31
N THR A 83 -35.79 20.85 -15.95
CA THR A 83 -37.09 21.26 -15.41
C THR A 83 -37.99 20.07 -15.13
N ILE A 84 -38.10 19.12 -16.07
CA ILE A 84 -38.84 17.87 -15.88
C ILE A 84 -38.23 17.09 -14.71
N GLY A 85 -36.90 17.03 -14.62
CA GLY A 85 -36.20 16.40 -13.51
C GLY A 85 -36.59 16.98 -12.14
N ARG A 86 -36.68 18.31 -12.01
CA ARG A 86 -37.12 19.00 -10.78
C ARG A 86 -38.57 18.65 -10.43
N LEU A 87 -39.46 18.67 -11.41
CA LEU A 87 -40.87 18.28 -11.21
C LEU A 87 -40.98 16.82 -10.77
N LEU A 88 -40.20 15.92 -11.37
CA LEU A 88 -40.15 14.51 -10.98
C LEU A 88 -39.64 14.33 -9.54
N LEU A 89 -38.66 15.14 -9.09
CA LEU A 89 -38.20 15.14 -7.70
C LEU A 89 -39.31 15.57 -6.74
N GLN A 90 -40.05 16.64 -7.05
CA GLN A 90 -41.18 17.10 -6.24
C GLN A 90 -42.29 16.03 -6.15
N VAL A 91 -42.63 15.41 -7.28
CA VAL A 91 -43.64 14.33 -7.29
C VAL A 91 -43.12 13.09 -6.55
N LYS A 92 -41.81 12.82 -6.60
CA LYS A 92 -41.19 11.72 -5.84
C LYS A 92 -41.39 11.86 -4.34
N GLU A 93 -41.35 13.09 -3.81
CA GLU A 93 -41.59 13.35 -2.38
C GLU A 93 -43.02 12.97 -1.96
N ILE A 94 -43.98 13.05 -2.88
CA ILE A 94 -45.40 12.74 -2.63
C ILE A 94 -45.69 11.25 -2.87
N LEU A 95 -45.18 10.69 -3.98
CA LEU A 95 -45.54 9.34 -4.43
C LEU A 95 -44.58 8.25 -3.95
N GLY A 96 -43.36 8.61 -3.52
CA GLY A 96 -42.31 7.68 -3.10
C GLY A 96 -41.95 6.68 -4.21
N ASP A 97 -41.97 5.39 -3.87
CA ASP A 97 -41.60 4.29 -4.78
C ASP A 97 -42.58 4.09 -5.95
N ARG A 98 -43.79 4.67 -5.88
CA ARG A 98 -44.80 4.56 -6.95
C ARG A 98 -44.53 5.48 -8.15
N LEU A 99 -43.57 6.40 -8.04
CA LEU A 99 -43.23 7.36 -9.09
C LEU A 99 -42.94 6.69 -10.43
N ASP A 100 -42.15 5.62 -10.41
CA ASP A 100 -41.69 4.92 -11.61
C ASP A 100 -42.88 4.35 -12.42
N GLY A 101 -43.86 3.75 -11.74
CA GLY A 101 -45.08 3.24 -12.36
C GLY A 101 -45.99 4.36 -12.86
N TRP A 102 -46.15 5.42 -12.08
CA TRP A 102 -46.94 6.59 -12.46
C TRP A 102 -46.37 7.27 -13.72
N ALA A 103 -45.05 7.52 -13.76
CA ALA A 103 -44.40 8.16 -14.88
C ALA A 103 -44.45 7.32 -16.18
N GLN A 104 -44.41 6.00 -16.04
CA GLN A 104 -44.57 5.08 -17.18
C GLN A 104 -46.00 5.10 -17.73
N ILE A 105 -47.02 5.19 -16.88
CA ILE A 105 -48.43 5.21 -17.29
C ILE A 105 -48.81 6.56 -17.91
N GLU A 106 -48.49 7.66 -17.24
CA GLU A 106 -48.93 9.00 -17.66
C GLU A 106 -48.11 9.57 -18.83
N PHE A 107 -46.80 9.31 -18.86
CA PHE A 107 -45.88 9.93 -19.82
C PHE A 107 -45.14 8.93 -20.70
N GLY A 108 -45.34 7.62 -20.51
CA GLY A 108 -44.61 6.59 -21.24
C GLY A 108 -43.11 6.55 -20.90
N LEU A 109 -42.67 7.19 -19.81
CA LEU A 109 -41.27 7.31 -19.46
C LEU A 109 -40.76 6.05 -18.76
N SER A 110 -39.68 5.48 -19.30
CA SER A 110 -38.99 4.38 -18.62
C SER A 110 -38.39 4.84 -17.30
N VAL A 111 -38.25 3.91 -16.36
CA VAL A 111 -37.53 4.12 -15.08
C VAL A 111 -36.15 4.72 -15.29
N SER A 112 -35.43 4.28 -16.33
CA SER A 112 -34.09 4.79 -16.64
C SER A 112 -34.10 6.27 -17.06
N THR A 113 -35.12 6.68 -17.81
CA THR A 113 -35.30 8.07 -18.25
C THR A 113 -35.67 8.97 -17.08
N VAL A 114 -36.63 8.53 -16.23
CA VAL A 114 -37.03 9.23 -15.01
C VAL A 114 -35.81 9.50 -14.12
N ARG A 115 -35.00 8.45 -13.87
CA ARG A 115 -33.78 8.58 -13.05
C ARG A 115 -32.77 9.54 -13.67
N ARG A 116 -32.54 9.49 -14.98
CA ARG A 116 -31.60 10.40 -15.67
C ARG A 116 -32.04 11.86 -15.58
N PHE A 117 -33.33 12.14 -15.74
CA PHE A 117 -33.86 13.51 -15.60
C PHE A 117 -33.69 14.02 -14.18
N MET A 118 -34.05 13.20 -13.17
CA MET A 118 -33.85 13.56 -11.77
C MET A 118 -32.36 13.77 -11.43
N LEU A 119 -31.46 12.93 -11.95
CA LEU A 119 -30.01 13.10 -11.75
C LEU A 119 -29.51 14.40 -12.38
N ALA A 120 -29.96 14.73 -13.59
CA ALA A 120 -29.65 15.99 -14.24
C ALA A 120 -30.13 17.19 -13.43
N ALA A 121 -31.34 17.14 -12.86
CA ALA A 121 -31.85 18.18 -11.97
C ALA A 121 -31.00 18.34 -10.71
N LYS A 122 -30.67 17.23 -10.03
CA LYS A 122 -29.80 17.26 -8.84
C LYS A 122 -28.42 17.82 -9.16
N LYS A 123 -27.84 17.47 -10.32
CA LYS A 123 -26.53 17.97 -10.72
C LYS A 123 -26.59 19.46 -11.06
N ALA A 124 -27.67 19.92 -11.70
CA ALA A 124 -27.90 21.33 -12.02
C ALA A 124 -28.13 22.20 -10.78
N GLU A 125 -28.64 21.65 -9.67
CA GLU A 125 -28.71 22.37 -8.40
C GLU A 125 -27.32 22.69 -7.83
N VAL A 126 -26.35 21.80 -8.06
CA VAL A 126 -24.96 22.00 -7.61
C VAL A 126 -24.17 22.83 -8.63
N ILE A 127 -24.38 22.58 -9.92
CA ILE A 127 -23.64 23.19 -11.03
C ILE A 127 -24.66 23.70 -12.08
N PRO A 128 -25.21 24.91 -11.92
CA PRO A 128 -26.27 25.44 -12.79
C PRO A 128 -25.89 25.51 -14.28
N GLU A 129 -24.61 25.69 -14.60
CA GLU A 129 -24.17 25.83 -15.99
C GLU A 129 -24.27 24.53 -16.81
N ILE A 130 -24.47 23.39 -16.14
CA ILE A 130 -24.64 22.09 -16.79
C ILE A 130 -25.91 22.03 -17.66
N GLU A 131 -26.92 22.86 -17.36
CA GLU A 131 -28.20 22.92 -18.08
C GLU A 131 -28.03 23.32 -19.55
N SER A 132 -26.95 24.02 -19.87
CA SER A 132 -26.65 24.49 -21.23
C SER A 132 -26.04 23.40 -22.13
N LEU A 133 -25.69 22.23 -21.57
CA LEU A 133 -25.04 21.14 -22.29
C LEU A 133 -26.05 20.30 -23.07
N PRO A 134 -25.64 19.66 -24.19
CA PRO A 134 -26.53 18.76 -24.93
C PRO A 134 -27.07 17.63 -24.05
N PRO A 135 -28.34 17.17 -24.20
CA PRO A 135 -28.97 16.26 -23.25
C PRO A 135 -28.19 14.97 -22.99
N LYS A 136 -27.55 14.41 -24.02
CA LYS A 136 -26.72 13.20 -23.88
C LYS A 136 -25.46 13.44 -23.04
N VAL A 137 -24.83 14.61 -23.18
CA VAL A 137 -23.66 15.01 -22.37
C VAL A 137 -24.10 15.30 -20.94
N LEU A 138 -25.22 16.00 -20.78
CA LEU A 138 -25.84 16.27 -19.48
C LEU A 138 -26.09 14.96 -18.71
N TYR A 139 -26.71 13.94 -19.32
CA TYR A 139 -26.93 12.66 -18.63
C TYR A 139 -25.63 11.98 -18.20
N LEU A 140 -24.61 11.97 -19.08
CA LEU A 140 -23.32 11.35 -18.76
C LEU A 140 -22.65 12.03 -17.56
N LEU A 141 -22.61 13.36 -17.55
CA LEU A 141 -21.98 14.14 -16.47
C LEU A 141 -22.78 14.20 -15.18
N SER A 142 -24.07 13.87 -15.25
CA SER A 142 -24.96 13.81 -14.07
C SER A 142 -24.89 12.48 -13.35
N GLU A 143 -24.13 11.50 -13.86
CA GLU A 143 -23.89 10.26 -13.15
C GLU A 143 -23.06 10.52 -11.88
N PRO A 144 -23.43 9.93 -10.73
CA PRO A 144 -22.79 10.22 -9.45
C PRO A 144 -21.31 9.81 -9.39
N SER A 145 -20.89 8.89 -10.25
CA SER A 145 -19.48 8.47 -10.37
C SER A 145 -18.61 9.46 -11.17
N VAL A 146 -19.18 10.54 -11.71
CA VAL A 146 -18.43 11.51 -12.51
C VAL A 146 -17.91 12.60 -11.60
N PRO A 147 -16.58 12.77 -11.47
CA PRO A 147 -15.99 13.81 -10.63
C PRO A 147 -16.41 15.21 -11.07
N ASP A 148 -16.70 16.09 -10.12
CA ASP A 148 -17.10 17.47 -10.39
C ASP A 148 -16.06 18.25 -11.20
N ALA A 149 -14.77 17.94 -11.01
CA ALA A 149 -13.67 18.50 -11.79
C ALA A 149 -13.82 18.24 -13.30
N LEU A 150 -14.23 17.02 -13.69
CA LEU A 150 -14.47 16.68 -15.09
C LEU A 150 -15.72 17.41 -15.63
N VAL A 151 -16.73 17.60 -14.80
CA VAL A 151 -17.92 18.38 -15.17
C VAL A 151 -17.54 19.82 -15.47
N GLN A 152 -16.73 20.45 -14.61
CA GLN A 152 -16.28 21.83 -14.79
C GLN A 152 -15.42 21.98 -16.05
N GLU A 153 -14.49 21.05 -16.31
CA GLU A 153 -13.67 21.06 -17.52
C GLU A 153 -14.54 21.05 -18.79
N VAL A 154 -15.58 20.21 -18.80
CA VAL A 154 -16.51 20.13 -19.93
C VAL A 154 -17.34 21.40 -20.07
N ILE A 155 -17.77 22.01 -18.96
CA ILE A 155 -18.49 23.28 -18.96
C ILE A 155 -17.60 24.41 -19.52
N GLU A 156 -16.35 24.53 -19.07
CA GLU A 156 -15.42 25.56 -19.57
C GLU A 156 -15.12 25.39 -21.06
N LYS A 157 -14.94 24.15 -21.52
CA LYS A 157 -14.81 23.85 -22.97
C LYS A 157 -16.05 24.29 -23.75
N SER A 158 -17.24 24.02 -23.22
CA SER A 158 -18.50 24.44 -23.84
C SER A 158 -18.64 25.97 -23.86
N LYS A 159 -18.29 26.66 -22.77
CA LYS A 159 -18.29 28.15 -22.66
C LYS A 159 -17.29 28.78 -23.64
N ALA A 160 -16.14 28.16 -23.86
CA ALA A 160 -15.14 28.58 -24.84
C ALA A 160 -15.58 28.35 -26.31
N GLY A 161 -16.80 27.89 -26.55
CA GLY A 161 -17.34 27.63 -27.89
C GLY A 161 -16.80 26.36 -28.54
N GLN A 162 -16.04 25.53 -27.79
CA GLN A 162 -15.58 24.25 -28.30
C GLN A 162 -16.74 23.25 -28.29
N ARG A 163 -16.86 22.47 -29.37
CA ARG A 163 -17.92 21.48 -29.49
C ARG A 163 -17.59 20.28 -28.61
N VAL A 164 -18.34 20.12 -27.52
CA VAL A 164 -18.27 18.94 -26.66
C VAL A 164 -19.10 17.82 -27.27
N THR A 165 -18.48 16.70 -27.66
CA THR A 165 -19.22 15.53 -28.12
C THR A 165 -19.48 14.54 -26.99
N ALA A 166 -20.62 13.85 -27.05
CA ALA A 166 -20.93 12.78 -26.08
C ALA A 166 -19.87 11.67 -26.07
N LYS A 167 -19.22 11.39 -27.21
CA LYS A 167 -18.19 10.34 -27.32
C LYS A 167 -16.92 10.71 -26.56
N GLU A 168 -16.49 11.96 -26.64
CA GLU A 168 -15.33 12.46 -25.89
C GLU A 168 -15.59 12.44 -24.39
N VAL A 169 -16.76 12.92 -23.97
CA VAL A 169 -17.16 12.91 -22.56
C VAL A 169 -17.24 11.48 -22.02
N GLU A 170 -17.84 10.56 -22.79
CA GLU A 170 -17.91 9.15 -22.39
C GLU A 170 -16.52 8.51 -22.27
N ALA A 171 -15.58 8.87 -23.16
CA ALA A 171 -14.19 8.42 -23.04
C ALA A 171 -13.50 9.00 -21.81
N ALA A 172 -13.70 10.29 -21.50
CA ALA A 172 -13.15 10.93 -20.32
C ALA A 172 -13.71 10.34 -19.02
N VAL A 173 -15.03 10.09 -18.96
CA VAL A 173 -15.68 9.42 -17.82
C VAL A 173 -15.14 8.00 -17.63
N ARG A 174 -14.98 7.22 -18.71
CA ARG A 174 -14.37 5.89 -18.62
C ARG A 174 -12.93 5.94 -18.09
N GLN A 175 -12.14 6.90 -18.55
CA GLN A 175 -10.77 7.08 -18.09
C GLN A 175 -10.72 7.47 -16.61
N ALA A 176 -11.59 8.39 -16.17
CA ALA A 176 -11.69 8.79 -14.77
C ALA A 176 -12.05 7.61 -13.87
N ARG A 177 -13.07 6.82 -14.24
CA ARG A 177 -13.45 5.61 -13.50
C ARG A 177 -12.32 4.57 -13.45
N ALA A 178 -11.68 4.31 -14.59
CA ALA A 178 -10.56 3.39 -14.65
C ALA A 178 -9.36 3.90 -13.83
N ALA A 179 -9.16 5.21 -13.71
CA ALA A 179 -8.13 5.78 -12.85
C ALA A 179 -8.47 5.59 -11.37
N GLU A 180 -9.72 5.86 -10.97
CA GLU A 180 -10.19 5.71 -9.58
C GLU A 180 -10.14 4.26 -9.10
N GLU A 181 -10.65 3.31 -9.89
CA GLU A 181 -10.61 1.88 -9.53
C GLU A 181 -9.16 1.40 -9.35
N ARG A 182 -8.26 1.85 -10.22
CA ARG A 182 -6.85 1.52 -10.11
C ARG A 182 -6.18 2.20 -8.91
N ALA A 183 -6.62 3.39 -8.50
CA ALA A 183 -6.13 4.04 -7.29
C ALA A 183 -6.52 3.24 -6.04
N ARG A 184 -7.78 2.79 -5.96
CA ARG A 184 -8.25 1.92 -4.86
C ARG A 184 -7.48 0.60 -4.78
N GLN A 185 -7.21 -0.02 -5.92
CA GLN A 185 -6.40 -1.24 -5.95
C GLN A 185 -4.98 -0.99 -5.42
N LEU A 186 -4.38 0.15 -5.74
CA LEU A 186 -3.04 0.51 -5.26
C LEU A 186 -3.02 0.76 -3.75
N GLU A 187 -4.05 1.42 -3.21
CA GLU A 187 -4.20 1.60 -1.76
C GLU A 187 -4.31 0.23 -1.05
N ALA A 188 -5.13 -0.67 -1.58
CA ALA A 188 -5.27 -2.02 -1.04
C ALA A 188 -3.95 -2.82 -1.11
N ASP A 189 -3.22 -2.74 -2.22
CA ASP A 189 -1.93 -3.41 -2.40
C ASP A 189 -0.87 -2.81 -1.43
N LEU A 190 -0.92 -1.51 -1.18
CA LEU A 190 -0.04 -0.82 -0.23
C LEU A 190 -0.31 -1.26 1.22
N ASP A 191 -1.57 -1.30 1.63
CA ASP A 191 -1.96 -1.75 2.98
C ASP A 191 -1.57 -3.22 3.23
N ALA A 192 -1.73 -4.07 2.20
CA ALA A 192 -1.28 -5.45 2.25
C ALA A 192 0.25 -5.54 2.41
N ALA A 193 1.01 -4.77 1.62
CA ALA A 193 2.47 -4.73 1.70
C ALA A 193 2.97 -4.20 3.06
N LEU A 194 2.28 -3.23 3.65
CA LEU A 194 2.58 -2.70 4.99
C LEU A 194 2.37 -3.75 6.07
N THR A 195 1.26 -4.49 6.00
CA THR A 195 0.96 -5.58 6.92
C THR A 195 2.03 -6.66 6.84
N GLU A 196 2.41 -7.07 5.62
CA GLU A 196 3.48 -8.05 5.40
C GLU A 196 4.82 -7.55 5.96
N ALA A 197 5.19 -6.29 5.72
CA ALA A 197 6.44 -5.72 6.25
C ALA A 197 6.48 -5.71 7.79
N THR A 198 5.33 -5.52 8.46
CA THR A 198 5.28 -5.60 9.93
C THR A 198 5.46 -7.03 10.44
N ASP A 199 4.87 -8.03 9.79
CA ASP A 199 5.06 -9.44 10.13
C ASP A 199 6.53 -9.85 9.96
N LEU A 200 7.16 -9.45 8.85
CA LEU A 200 8.57 -9.71 8.60
C LEU A 200 9.48 -9.13 9.69
N ARG A 201 9.17 -7.94 10.21
CA ARG A 201 9.91 -7.36 11.34
C ARG A 201 9.78 -8.17 12.62
N HIS A 202 8.60 -8.69 12.92
CA HIS A 202 8.40 -9.55 14.08
C HIS A 202 9.21 -10.85 13.96
N ARG A 203 9.15 -11.51 12.79
CA ARG A 203 9.93 -12.71 12.51
C ARG A 203 11.44 -12.46 12.59
N LEU A 204 11.90 -11.31 12.13
CA LEU A 204 13.30 -10.89 12.23
C LEU A 204 13.76 -10.76 13.69
N ALA A 205 12.95 -10.10 14.53
CA ALA A 205 13.25 -9.93 15.95
C ALA A 205 13.25 -11.27 16.72
N GLU A 206 12.42 -12.22 16.32
CA GLU A 206 12.44 -13.58 16.87
C GLU A 206 13.74 -14.32 16.50
N ALA A 207 14.12 -14.27 15.22
CA ALA A 207 15.36 -14.84 14.72
C ALA A 207 16.60 -14.30 15.46
N GLU A 208 16.67 -12.99 15.73
CA GLU A 208 17.76 -12.38 16.49
C GLU A 208 17.88 -12.91 17.92
N ARG A 209 16.74 -13.14 18.58
CA ARG A 209 16.72 -13.71 19.94
C ARG A 209 17.21 -15.15 19.95
N GLU A 210 16.80 -15.94 18.96
CA GLU A 210 17.28 -17.32 18.82
C GLU A 210 18.79 -17.36 18.60
N LEU A 211 19.30 -16.49 17.73
CA LEU A 211 20.73 -16.36 17.45
C LEU A 211 21.54 -16.07 18.71
N THR A 212 21.10 -15.06 19.47
CA THR A 212 21.74 -14.67 20.74
C THR A 212 21.71 -15.83 21.75
N GLY A 213 20.63 -16.61 21.75
CA GLY A 213 20.50 -17.81 22.59
C GLY A 213 21.50 -18.90 22.22
N LEU A 214 21.71 -19.14 20.93
CA LEU A 214 22.68 -20.13 20.42
C LEU A 214 24.12 -19.73 20.76
N GLU A 215 24.48 -18.46 20.54
CA GLU A 215 25.82 -17.95 20.88
C GLU A 215 26.14 -18.12 22.37
N LYS A 216 25.15 -17.85 23.24
CA LYS A 216 25.30 -18.04 24.68
C LYS A 216 25.52 -19.52 25.03
N ARG A 217 24.76 -20.44 24.43
CA ARG A 217 24.93 -21.89 24.65
C ARG A 217 26.31 -22.36 24.21
N ALA A 218 26.75 -21.93 23.02
CA ALA A 218 28.08 -22.27 22.51
C ALA A 218 29.19 -21.82 23.46
N ARG A 219 29.08 -20.61 24.01
CA ARG A 219 30.02 -20.08 25.01
C ARG A 219 30.02 -20.90 26.30
N GLU A 220 28.84 -21.22 26.84
CA GLU A 220 28.73 -22.03 28.07
C GLU A 220 29.32 -23.44 27.88
N GLU A 221 29.14 -24.05 26.71
CA GLU A 221 29.72 -25.36 26.40
C GLU A 221 31.25 -25.30 26.27
N ALA A 222 31.79 -24.26 25.64
CA ALA A 222 33.23 -24.03 25.57
C ALA A 222 33.85 -23.87 26.98
N GLU A 223 33.23 -23.07 27.84
CA GLU A 223 33.67 -22.88 29.23
C GLU A 223 33.65 -24.20 30.02
N ARG A 224 32.64 -25.06 29.81
CA ARG A 224 32.57 -26.40 30.41
C ARG A 224 33.68 -27.32 29.89
N ALA A 225 33.98 -27.29 28.60
CA ALA A 225 35.06 -28.07 28.00
C ALA A 225 36.42 -27.66 28.57
N ASP A 226 36.67 -26.36 28.73
CA ASP A 226 37.89 -25.83 29.35
C ASP A 226 38.01 -26.26 30.82
N ALA A 227 36.91 -26.24 31.58
CA ALA A 227 36.90 -26.71 32.97
C ALA A 227 37.23 -28.21 33.07
N ALA A 228 36.64 -29.05 32.22
CA ALA A 228 36.93 -30.48 32.15
C ALA A 228 38.40 -30.75 31.78
N ALA A 229 38.95 -30.01 30.81
CA ALA A 229 40.36 -30.12 30.42
C ALA A 229 41.31 -29.80 31.58
N ARG A 230 41.00 -28.76 32.37
CA ARG A 230 41.79 -28.43 33.58
C ARG A 230 41.71 -29.54 34.63
N GLN A 231 40.54 -30.15 34.81
CA GLN A 231 40.36 -31.24 35.77
C GLN A 231 41.15 -32.48 35.34
N LEU A 232 41.09 -32.85 34.05
CA LEU A 232 41.87 -33.94 33.49
C LEU A 232 43.39 -33.71 33.68
N ALA A 233 43.86 -32.47 33.46
CA ALA A 233 45.26 -32.11 33.66
C ALA A 233 45.70 -32.29 35.13
N ARG A 234 44.85 -31.93 36.10
CA ARG A 234 45.11 -32.16 37.53
C ARG A 234 45.19 -33.64 37.87
N THR A 235 44.23 -34.44 37.41
CA THR A 235 44.23 -35.89 37.66
C THR A 235 45.43 -36.59 37.01
N ALA A 236 45.89 -36.11 35.85
CA ALA A 236 47.08 -36.64 35.19
C ALA A 236 48.36 -36.32 35.97
N GLU A 237 48.45 -35.14 36.60
CA GLU A 237 49.58 -34.78 37.45
C GLU A 237 49.60 -35.58 38.75
N GLU A 238 48.45 -35.72 39.42
CA GLU A 238 48.30 -36.60 40.59
C GLU A 238 48.73 -38.04 40.27
N LEU A 239 48.32 -38.56 39.11
CA LEU A 239 48.72 -39.90 38.66
C LEU A 239 50.25 -40.01 38.51
N ARG A 240 50.92 -39.00 37.92
CA ARG A 240 52.39 -39.00 37.79
C ARG A 240 53.09 -39.00 39.15
N GLU A 241 52.58 -38.25 40.12
CA GLU A 241 53.13 -38.22 41.48
C GLU A 241 53.00 -39.58 42.18
N VAL A 242 51.82 -40.21 42.06
CA VAL A 242 51.57 -41.54 42.65
C VAL A 242 52.40 -42.63 41.95
N GLU A 243 52.53 -42.59 40.62
CA GLU A 243 53.39 -43.50 39.86
C GLU A 243 54.86 -43.37 40.28
N LYS A 244 55.35 -42.14 40.48
CA LYS A 244 56.70 -41.91 41.00
C LYS A 244 56.88 -42.53 42.39
N ALA A 245 55.94 -42.31 43.30
CA ALA A 245 55.97 -42.90 44.64
C ALA A 245 55.95 -44.45 44.61
N TYR A 246 55.20 -45.03 43.66
CA TYR A 246 55.18 -46.47 43.41
C TYR A 246 56.54 -46.98 42.94
N GLN A 247 57.18 -46.30 41.99
CA GLN A 247 58.52 -46.65 41.51
C GLN A 247 59.58 -46.56 42.62
N ASP A 248 59.50 -45.53 43.48
CA ASP A 248 60.41 -45.39 44.62
C ASP A 248 60.21 -46.52 45.64
N THR A 249 58.95 -46.90 45.92
CA THR A 249 58.63 -48.04 46.80
C THR A 249 59.13 -49.37 46.22
N LEU A 250 59.06 -49.57 44.90
CA LEU A 250 59.63 -50.75 44.25
C LEU A 250 61.16 -50.82 44.40
N ARG A 251 61.86 -49.69 44.25
CA ARG A 251 63.32 -49.61 44.45
C ARG A 251 63.70 -49.92 45.91
N GLU A 252 62.94 -49.42 46.87
CA GLU A 252 63.14 -49.75 48.30
C GLU A 252 62.95 -51.26 48.55
N LEU A 253 61.88 -51.87 48.02
CA LEU A 253 61.64 -53.31 48.12
C LEU A 253 62.79 -54.14 47.50
N GLU A 254 63.32 -53.72 46.37
CA GLU A 254 64.49 -54.36 45.73
C GLU A 254 65.74 -54.25 46.61
N SER A 255 65.97 -53.08 47.24
CA SER A 255 67.09 -52.88 48.15
C SER A 255 67.00 -53.77 49.41
N VAL A 256 65.80 -53.90 49.99
CA VAL A 256 65.55 -54.77 51.15
C VAL A 256 65.72 -56.24 50.78
N ARG A 257 65.30 -56.64 49.57
CA ARG A 257 65.51 -58.01 49.05
C ARG A 257 67.00 -58.35 48.88
N ALA A 258 67.84 -57.37 48.56
CA ALA A 258 69.28 -57.57 48.38
C ALA A 258 70.06 -57.71 49.71
N ASN A 259 69.49 -57.31 50.86
CA ASN A 259 70.17 -57.33 52.16
C ASN A 259 69.35 -58.06 53.25
N PRO A 260 69.40 -59.41 53.31
CA PRO A 260 68.43 -60.23 54.05
C PRO A 260 68.52 -60.35 55.60
N PRO A 261 69.61 -60.01 56.33
CA PRO A 261 69.72 -60.41 57.74
C PRO A 261 68.89 -59.56 58.73
N ARG A 262 68.22 -58.50 58.28
CA ARG A 262 67.26 -57.73 59.08
C ARG A 262 66.01 -57.46 58.25
N GLN A 263 64.85 -57.62 58.87
CA GLN A 263 63.54 -57.07 58.48
C GLN A 263 62.59 -57.94 57.64
N VAL A 264 61.89 -58.85 58.32
CA VAL A 264 60.59 -59.36 57.85
C VAL A 264 59.49 -58.30 57.97
N ILE A 265 59.55 -57.46 59.02
CA ILE A 265 58.52 -56.45 59.34
C ILE A 265 58.54 -55.26 58.35
N GLU A 266 59.72 -54.81 57.92
CA GLU A 266 59.86 -53.69 56.98
C GLU A 266 59.39 -54.08 55.58
N LYS A 267 59.68 -55.32 55.16
CA LYS A 267 59.19 -55.88 53.91
C LYS A 267 57.66 -55.95 53.85
N SER A 268 56.99 -56.44 54.91
CA SER A 268 55.52 -56.50 54.95
C SER A 268 54.87 -55.11 54.88
N SER A 269 55.46 -54.12 55.54
CA SER A 269 54.99 -52.72 55.52
C SER A 269 55.12 -52.11 54.10
N LEU A 270 56.25 -52.33 53.43
CA LEU A 270 56.46 -51.86 52.06
C LEU A 270 55.56 -52.58 51.04
N GLU A 271 55.27 -53.88 51.23
CA GLU A 271 54.32 -54.62 50.40
C GLU A 271 52.87 -54.13 50.57
N GLU A 272 52.48 -53.73 51.79
CA GLU A 272 51.17 -53.12 52.05
C GLU A 272 51.06 -51.74 51.38
N LYS A 273 52.06 -50.88 51.55
CA LYS A 273 52.16 -49.57 50.88
C LYS A 273 52.14 -49.71 49.35
N ARG A 274 52.81 -50.72 48.80
CA ARG A 274 52.75 -51.03 47.36
C ARG A 274 51.33 -51.35 46.90
N ARG A 275 50.60 -52.21 47.62
CA ARG A 275 49.21 -52.56 47.27
C ARG A 275 48.28 -51.36 47.39
N GLU A 276 48.51 -50.48 48.35
CA GLU A 276 47.76 -49.23 48.49
C GLU A 276 47.99 -48.30 47.29
N LEU A 277 49.26 -48.11 46.88
CA LEU A 277 49.62 -47.33 45.70
C LEU A 277 49.05 -47.94 44.40
N GLU A 278 49.07 -49.26 44.24
CA GLU A 278 48.45 -49.93 43.08
C GLU A 278 46.94 -49.65 42.98
N ARG A 279 46.22 -49.70 44.10
CA ARG A 279 44.79 -49.32 44.14
C ARG A 279 44.59 -47.86 43.78
N HIS A 280 45.43 -46.97 44.32
CA HIS A 280 45.34 -45.54 44.05
C HIS A 280 45.61 -45.22 42.57
N ILE A 281 46.62 -45.84 41.97
CA ILE A 281 46.90 -45.73 40.52
C ILE A 281 45.69 -46.19 39.71
N ALA A 282 45.11 -47.35 40.03
CA ALA A 282 43.94 -47.87 39.31
C ALA A 282 42.72 -46.93 39.43
N ASP A 283 42.48 -46.34 40.61
CA ASP A 283 41.39 -45.39 40.82
C ASP A 283 41.63 -44.07 40.09
N LEU A 284 42.86 -43.56 40.06
CA LEU A 284 43.22 -42.36 39.30
C LEU A 284 43.15 -42.59 37.79
N GLN A 285 43.55 -43.76 37.29
CA GLN A 285 43.41 -44.13 35.89
C GLN A 285 41.93 -44.16 35.46
N ARG A 286 41.05 -44.78 36.26
CA ARG A 286 39.60 -44.77 36.00
C ARG A 286 39.02 -43.36 36.00
N LYS A 287 39.46 -42.50 36.93
CA LYS A 287 39.05 -41.08 36.97
C LYS A 287 39.53 -40.32 35.73
N ALA A 288 40.78 -40.53 35.32
CA ALA A 288 41.34 -39.89 34.13
C ALA A 288 40.62 -40.34 32.85
N GLU A 289 40.33 -41.64 32.70
CA GLU A 289 39.55 -42.17 31.57
C GLU A 289 38.13 -41.58 31.53
N ALA A 290 37.46 -41.47 32.69
CA ALA A 290 36.14 -40.87 32.78
C ALA A 290 36.15 -39.37 32.40
N GLU A 291 37.14 -38.60 32.87
CA GLU A 291 37.28 -37.19 32.51
C GLU A 291 37.72 -37.00 31.05
N GLN A 292 38.50 -37.92 30.48
CA GLN A 292 38.85 -37.91 29.06
C GLN A 292 37.60 -38.15 28.20
N ALA A 293 36.80 -39.16 28.52
CA ALA A 293 35.54 -39.42 27.81
C ALA A 293 34.58 -38.22 27.89
N ARG A 294 34.51 -37.58 29.07
CA ARG A 294 33.74 -36.34 29.27
C ARG A 294 34.26 -35.19 28.41
N LEU A 295 35.57 -35.01 28.33
CA LEU A 295 36.20 -33.98 27.51
C LEU A 295 35.97 -34.22 26.01
N GLU A 296 36.03 -35.47 25.55
CA GLU A 296 35.75 -35.82 24.16
C GLU A 296 34.30 -35.55 23.77
N ASP A 297 33.33 -35.89 24.64
CA ASP A 297 31.92 -35.54 24.44
C ASP A 297 31.72 -34.02 24.41
N LEU A 298 32.30 -33.28 25.36
CA LEU A 298 32.23 -31.82 25.40
C LEU A 298 32.90 -31.18 24.17
N ARG A 299 34.02 -31.71 23.68
CA ARG A 299 34.68 -31.24 22.45
C ARG A 299 33.82 -31.46 21.22
N ARG A 300 33.13 -32.61 21.13
CA ARG A 300 32.20 -32.89 20.04
C ARG A 300 31.05 -31.89 20.04
N ARG A 301 30.44 -31.64 21.21
CA ARG A 301 29.38 -30.64 21.37
C ARG A 301 29.87 -29.21 21.05
N ALA A 302 31.05 -28.83 21.55
CA ALA A 302 31.64 -27.54 21.26
C ALA A 302 31.96 -27.35 19.76
N MET A 303 32.45 -28.39 19.06
CA MET A 303 32.65 -28.33 17.61
C MET A 303 31.33 -28.16 16.85
N GLN A 304 30.27 -28.84 17.30
CA GLN A 304 28.94 -28.66 16.73
C GLN A 304 28.42 -27.25 17.00
N ALA A 305 28.56 -26.74 18.23
CA ALA A 305 28.19 -25.38 18.59
C ALA A 305 29.00 -24.29 17.84
N LEU A 306 30.27 -24.56 17.48
CA LEU A 306 31.09 -23.69 16.62
C LEU A 306 30.60 -23.69 15.17
N SER A 307 30.18 -24.85 14.65
CA SER A 307 29.52 -24.95 13.35
C SER A 307 28.21 -24.16 13.34
N ASP A 308 27.41 -24.33 14.40
CA ASP A 308 26.16 -23.59 14.61
C ASP A 308 26.42 -22.09 14.75
N GLN A 309 27.52 -21.69 15.42
CA GLN A 309 27.95 -20.30 15.51
C GLN A 309 28.37 -19.72 14.16
N HIS A 310 29.02 -20.50 13.29
CA HIS A 310 29.34 -20.06 11.93
C HIS A 310 28.08 -19.84 11.11
N LEU A 311 27.12 -20.78 11.16
CA LEU A 311 25.81 -20.63 10.53
C LEU A 311 25.04 -19.44 11.11
N ALA A 312 25.13 -19.22 12.43
CA ALA A 312 24.57 -18.06 13.09
C ALA A 312 25.21 -16.75 12.61
N ALA A 313 26.53 -16.70 12.41
CA ALA A 313 27.20 -15.52 11.87
C ALA A 313 26.74 -15.21 10.43
N VAL A 314 26.55 -16.25 9.60
CA VAL A 314 25.97 -16.10 8.25
C VAL A 314 24.53 -15.59 8.33
N ALA A 315 23.73 -16.12 9.26
CA ALA A 315 22.37 -15.66 9.51
C ALA A 315 22.35 -14.20 9.99
N ALA A 316 23.27 -13.78 10.86
CA ALA A 316 23.39 -12.40 11.35
C ALA A 316 23.71 -11.41 10.22
N ASP A 317 24.60 -11.76 9.29
CA ASP A 317 24.88 -10.90 8.12
C ASP A 317 23.65 -10.77 7.22
N GLN A 318 22.92 -11.87 7.02
CA GLN A 318 21.65 -11.85 6.29
C GLN A 318 20.57 -11.01 7.01
N LEU A 319 20.47 -11.08 8.34
CA LEU A 319 19.59 -10.25 9.16
C LEU A 319 19.87 -8.77 8.95
N LYS A 320 21.14 -8.34 9.01
CA LYS A 320 21.53 -6.93 8.76
C LYS A 320 21.13 -6.44 7.37
N ARG A 321 21.26 -7.28 6.35
CA ARG A 321 20.81 -6.93 4.99
C ARG A 321 19.31 -6.74 4.95
N LEU A 322 18.54 -7.60 5.64
CA LEU A 322 17.10 -7.50 5.72
C LEU A 322 16.62 -6.28 6.51
N GLU A 323 17.30 -5.93 7.61
CA GLU A 323 17.03 -4.68 8.32
C GLU A 323 17.20 -3.47 7.39
N SER A 324 18.29 -3.44 6.63
CA SER A 324 18.54 -2.39 5.64
C SER A 324 17.45 -2.35 4.57
N ASP A 325 17.01 -3.50 4.06
CA ASP A 325 15.91 -3.59 3.11
C ASP A 325 14.56 -3.13 3.71
N LEU A 326 14.28 -3.45 4.98
CA LEU A 326 13.06 -3.02 5.67
C LEU A 326 13.07 -1.51 5.97
N VAL A 327 14.24 -0.92 6.20
CA VAL A 327 14.40 0.54 6.30
C VAL A 327 14.18 1.19 4.93
N ALA A 328 14.71 0.60 3.86
CA ALA A 328 14.48 1.09 2.50
C ALA A 328 12.99 1.02 2.11
N ILE A 329 12.31 -0.09 2.41
CA ILE A 329 10.87 -0.28 2.22
C ILE A 329 10.09 0.79 2.99
N ARG A 330 10.43 1.04 4.26
CA ARG A 330 9.80 2.09 5.08
C ARG A 330 9.98 3.47 4.44
N ALA A 331 11.19 3.82 4.01
CA ALA A 331 11.45 5.09 3.35
C ALA A 331 10.67 5.23 2.03
N MET A 332 10.50 4.14 1.27
CA MET A 332 9.68 4.13 0.06
C MET A 332 8.19 4.35 0.35
N VAL A 333 7.67 3.76 1.44
CA VAL A 333 6.30 4.00 1.92
C VAL A 333 6.13 5.46 2.30
N ASP A 334 7.02 5.99 3.14
CA ASP A 334 6.93 7.37 3.62
C ASP A 334 7.02 8.37 2.45
N ALA A 335 7.88 8.08 1.46
CA ALA A 335 7.95 8.84 0.22
C ALA A 335 6.65 8.74 -0.60
N HIS A 336 6.04 7.56 -0.67
CA HIS A 336 4.77 7.37 -1.38
C HIS A 336 3.62 8.14 -0.72
N ALA A 337 3.54 8.14 0.62
CA ALA A 337 2.57 8.94 1.37
C ALA A 337 2.77 10.45 1.11
N GLY A 338 4.02 10.93 1.13
CA GLY A 338 4.33 12.32 0.79
C GLY A 338 4.00 12.69 -0.66
N ILE A 339 4.18 11.76 -1.62
CA ILE A 339 3.80 11.97 -3.02
C ILE A 339 2.26 12.01 -3.15
N ALA A 340 1.54 11.16 -2.43
CA ALA A 340 0.07 11.17 -2.41
C ALA A 340 -0.50 12.47 -1.83
N ASP A 341 0.16 13.06 -0.84
CA ASP A 341 -0.23 14.35 -0.25
C ASP A 341 0.05 15.53 -1.19
N THR A 342 1.00 15.41 -2.11
CA THR A 342 1.21 16.42 -3.15
C THR A 342 0.16 16.29 -4.26
N LEU A 343 -0.77 17.25 -4.33
CA LEU A 343 -1.85 17.39 -5.33
C LEU A 343 -1.42 17.34 -6.82
N ALA A 344 -0.13 17.18 -7.12
CA ALA A 344 0.45 17.19 -8.46
C ALA A 344 1.02 15.83 -8.91
N ALA A 345 0.97 14.78 -8.08
CA ALA A 345 1.53 13.48 -8.45
C ALA A 345 0.71 12.80 -9.55
N SER A 346 1.37 12.40 -10.64
CA SER A 346 0.74 11.63 -11.71
C SER A 346 0.36 10.23 -11.19
N PRO A 347 -0.85 9.71 -11.49
CA PRO A 347 -1.24 8.34 -11.17
C PRO A 347 -0.28 7.26 -11.70
N ALA A 348 0.54 7.59 -12.72
CA ALA A 348 1.57 6.70 -13.23
C ALA A 348 2.78 6.57 -12.28
N ASP A 349 3.18 7.65 -11.62
CA ASP A 349 4.35 7.69 -10.73
C ASP A 349 4.08 6.96 -9.42
N LEU A 350 2.87 7.11 -8.88
CA LEU A 350 2.39 6.35 -7.72
C LEU A 350 2.39 4.84 -8.01
N ARG A 351 2.01 4.40 -9.21
CA ARG A 351 2.05 2.99 -9.60
C ARG A 351 3.44 2.42 -9.68
N SER A 352 4.33 3.15 -10.33
CA SER A 352 5.72 2.71 -10.46
C SER A 352 6.32 2.47 -9.08
N HIS A 353 6.04 3.37 -8.13
CA HIS A 353 6.46 3.21 -6.73
C HIS A 353 5.80 2.03 -6.03
N ALA A 354 4.48 1.88 -6.11
CA ALA A 354 3.75 0.79 -5.45
C ALA A 354 4.18 -0.60 -5.96
N VAL A 355 4.35 -0.75 -7.28
CA VAL A 355 4.85 -2.00 -7.88
C VAL A 355 6.27 -2.31 -7.43
N THR A 356 7.14 -1.30 -7.38
CA THR A 356 8.52 -1.47 -6.91
C THR A 356 8.56 -1.85 -5.44
N LEU A 357 7.72 -1.22 -4.61
CA LEU A 357 7.56 -1.53 -3.19
C LEU A 357 7.10 -2.98 -3.00
N ALA A 358 6.04 -3.40 -3.68
CA ALA A 358 5.52 -4.77 -3.59
C ALA A 358 6.51 -5.82 -4.08
N ALA A 359 7.33 -5.51 -5.09
CA ALA A 359 8.41 -6.39 -5.52
C ALA A 359 9.50 -6.52 -4.45
N ARG A 360 9.90 -5.40 -3.83
CA ARG A 360 10.90 -5.38 -2.75
C ARG A 360 10.42 -6.16 -1.52
N VAL A 361 9.18 -5.95 -1.09
CA VAL A 361 8.58 -6.67 0.06
C VAL A 361 8.60 -8.19 -0.17
N ARG A 362 8.16 -8.66 -1.34
CA ARG A 362 8.21 -10.10 -1.68
C ARG A 362 9.62 -10.67 -1.70
N GLN A 363 10.59 -9.91 -2.21
CA GLN A 363 11.99 -10.33 -2.20
C GLN A 363 12.52 -10.47 -0.77
N THR A 364 12.22 -9.51 0.09
CA THR A 364 12.56 -9.53 1.53
C THR A 364 11.88 -10.70 2.24
N ALA A 365 10.60 -10.96 1.95
CA ALA A 365 9.85 -12.08 2.52
C ALA A 365 10.51 -13.44 2.21
N GLY A 366 10.86 -13.67 0.95
CA GLY A 366 11.56 -14.91 0.56
C GLY A 366 12.95 -15.04 1.18
N ALA A 367 13.61 -13.93 1.51
CA ALA A 367 14.88 -13.96 2.21
C ALA A 367 14.74 -14.23 3.72
N VAL A 368 13.70 -13.69 4.38
CA VAL A 368 13.33 -14.04 5.76
C VAL A 368 12.99 -15.53 5.88
N GLU A 369 12.32 -16.11 4.89
CA GLU A 369 11.97 -17.54 4.91
C GLU A 369 13.20 -18.45 4.75
N ARG A 370 14.16 -18.08 3.90
CA ARG A 370 15.45 -18.78 3.83
C ARG A 370 16.21 -18.71 5.14
N LEU A 371 16.18 -17.56 5.82
CA LEU A 371 16.77 -17.41 7.15
C LEU A 371 16.11 -18.32 8.18
N ALA A 372 14.77 -18.38 8.19
CA ALA A 372 14.04 -19.27 9.08
C ALA A 372 14.43 -20.74 8.84
N GLN A 373 14.61 -21.16 7.59
CA GLN A 373 15.09 -22.51 7.26
C GLN A 373 16.52 -22.78 7.75
N ILE A 374 17.42 -21.80 7.65
CA ILE A 374 18.78 -21.90 8.19
C ILE A 374 18.72 -22.07 9.71
N LEU A 375 17.94 -21.24 10.40
CA LEU A 375 17.78 -21.34 11.86
C LEU A 375 17.16 -22.66 12.29
N GLU A 376 16.18 -23.17 11.55
CA GLU A 376 15.58 -24.48 11.84
C GLU A 376 16.57 -25.63 11.61
N SER A 377 17.49 -25.52 10.66
CA SER A 377 18.54 -26.53 10.46
C SER A 377 19.61 -26.55 11.56
N ILE A 378 19.70 -25.49 12.36
CA ILE A 378 20.61 -25.37 13.51
C ILE A 378 19.96 -25.96 14.78
N LYS A 379 18.62 -25.98 14.86
CA LYS A 379 17.89 -26.59 15.96
C LYS A 379 17.95 -28.11 15.90
#